data_AF-U6DWL7-F1
#
_entry.id   AF-U6DWL7-F1
#
_cell.length_a   1.000
_cell.length_b   1.000
_cell.length_c   1.000
_cell.angle_alpha   90.00
_cell.angle_beta   90.00
_cell.angle_gamma   90.00
#
_symmetry.space_group_name_H-M   'P 1'
#
loop_
_entity.id
_entity.type
_entity.pdbx_description
1 polymer ?
#
loop_
_entity_poly.entity_id
_entity_poly.type
_entity_poly.pdbx_seq_one_letter_code
_entity_poly.pdbx_strand_id
1 'polypeptide(L)'
;APKKPLRTHITLKVECITDGIWKFPMTLVATEPDVDDVIDIEGIGLFKESVVDLRLTSQTRNPEPFTAYFLPGSDPEFSVKPQVGELPPFDTEGTVLLVGFKPQMYSRKYKATLAIQTPDMYWLYDINGLPPVTMPPMNVKAKIKTTDKRLQSKPVRRRNFICEN
;
A
#
# COMPACT_ATOMS: atom_id res chain seq x y z
N ALA A 1 16.66 -8.93 -11.70
CA ALA A 1 17.11 -7.96 -10.67
C ALA A 1 17.53 -8.72 -9.41
N PRO A 2 18.41 -8.17 -8.55
CA PRO A 2 18.69 -8.74 -7.23
C PRO A 2 17.38 -8.88 -6.44
N LYS A 3 17.18 -10.03 -5.80
CA LYS A 3 15.95 -10.35 -5.04
C LYS A 3 15.91 -9.70 -3.65
N LYS A 4 17.00 -9.02 -3.27
CA LYS A 4 17.15 -8.33 -1.99
C LYS A 4 18.13 -7.16 -2.16
N PRO A 5 17.83 -5.99 -1.56
CA PRO A 5 18.77 -4.87 -1.54
C PRO A 5 20.08 -5.27 -0.87
N LEU A 6 21.21 -4.85 -1.43
CA LEU A 6 22.53 -5.19 -0.93
C LEU A 6 23.52 -4.05 -1.22
N ARG A 7 24.35 -3.71 -0.24
CA ARG A 7 25.47 -2.79 -0.44
C ARG A 7 26.76 -3.44 0.03
N THR A 8 27.71 -3.61 -0.88
CA THR A 8 28.98 -4.28 -0.60
C THR A 8 30.17 -3.55 -1.21
N HIS A 9 31.31 -3.63 -0.51
CA HIS A 9 32.59 -3.15 -1.00
C HIS A 9 33.39 -4.33 -1.54
N ILE A 10 33.82 -4.25 -2.78
CA ILE A 10 34.64 -5.27 -3.43
C ILE A 10 35.85 -4.62 -4.09
N THR A 11 36.81 -5.43 -4.51
CA THR A 11 38.00 -4.95 -5.23
C THR A 11 38.11 -5.66 -6.56
N LEU A 12 38.05 -4.91 -7.66
CA LEU A 12 38.39 -5.44 -8.98
C LEU A 12 39.91 -5.58 -9.08
N LYS A 13 40.39 -6.80 -9.28
CA LYS A 13 41.81 -7.08 -9.54
C LYS A 13 42.00 -7.29 -11.04
N VAL A 14 42.86 -6.48 -11.65
CA VAL A 14 43.29 -6.64 -13.04
C VAL A 14 44.74 -7.12 -13.02
N GLU A 15 45.01 -8.27 -13.64
CA GLU A 15 46.34 -8.87 -13.73
C GLU A 15 46.83 -8.82 -15.18
N CYS A 16 48.05 -8.37 -15.39
CA CYS A 16 48.76 -8.46 -16.66
C CYS A 16 49.68 -9.68 -16.67
N ILE A 17 49.85 -10.27 -17.84
CA ILE A 17 50.76 -11.41 -18.08
C ILE A 17 52.22 -11.07 -17.71
N THR A 18 52.57 -9.78 -17.70
CA THR A 18 53.88 -9.27 -17.27
C THR A 18 53.93 -8.93 -15.77
N ASP A 19 53.18 -9.63 -14.92
CA ASP A 19 53.11 -9.47 -13.45
C ASP A 19 52.62 -8.11 -12.92
N GLY A 20 52.04 -7.27 -13.78
CA GLY A 20 51.37 -6.03 -13.34
C GLY A 20 50.04 -6.33 -12.67
N ILE A 21 49.81 -5.80 -11.45
CA ILE A 21 48.54 -5.98 -10.73
C ILE A 21 47.96 -4.62 -10.36
N TRP A 22 46.74 -4.33 -10.82
CA TRP A 22 45.96 -3.16 -10.41
C TRP A 22 44.75 -3.59 -9.60
N LYS A 23 44.49 -2.88 -8.51
CA LYS A 23 43.36 -3.12 -7.61
C LYS A 23 42.49 -1.87 -7.58
N PHE A 24 41.23 -2.00 -7.98
CA PHE A 24 40.26 -0.91 -7.98
C PHE A 24 39.17 -1.24 -6.95
N PRO A 25 39.11 -0.53 -5.82
CA PRO A 25 38.00 -0.67 -4.89
C PRO A 25 36.73 -0.15 -5.55
N MET A 26 35.65 -0.91 -5.47
CA MET A 26 34.34 -0.53 -6.00
C MET A 26 33.23 -0.84 -4.99
N THR A 27 32.20 -0.01 -4.98
CA THR A 27 31.00 -0.21 -4.17
C THR A 27 29.90 -0.72 -5.08
N LEU A 28 29.40 -1.93 -4.83
CA LEU A 28 28.20 -2.44 -5.49
C LEU A 28 26.98 -2.09 -4.65
N VAL A 29 25.96 -1.54 -5.30
CA VAL A 29 24.68 -1.19 -4.68
C VAL A 29 23.56 -1.85 -5.50
N ALA A 30 22.94 -2.86 -4.92
CA ALA A 30 21.66 -3.41 -5.35
C ALA A 30 20.55 -2.64 -4.62
N THR A 31 19.75 -1.90 -5.37
CA THR A 31 18.60 -1.14 -4.87
C THR A 31 17.41 -2.04 -4.59
N GLU A 32 16.34 -1.45 -4.04
CA GLU A 32 15.04 -2.09 -3.88
C GLU A 32 14.52 -2.66 -5.21
N PRO A 33 13.93 -3.87 -5.20
CA PRO A 33 13.29 -4.43 -6.37
C PRO A 33 12.02 -3.63 -6.74
N ASP A 34 11.52 -3.84 -7.95
CA ASP A 34 10.21 -3.33 -8.35
C ASP A 34 9.10 -3.94 -7.47
N VAL A 35 7.97 -3.24 -7.33
CA VAL A 35 6.80 -3.72 -6.58
C VAL A 35 6.30 -5.02 -7.19
N ASP A 36 6.12 -6.05 -6.34
CA ASP A 36 5.66 -7.37 -6.77
C ASP A 36 4.19 -7.37 -7.18
N ASP A 37 3.32 -6.71 -6.39
CA ASP A 37 1.90 -6.58 -6.69
C ASP A 37 1.22 -5.41 -5.93
N VAL A 38 0.01 -5.06 -6.34
CA VAL A 38 -0.85 -4.06 -5.71
C VAL A 38 -2.04 -4.72 -5.02
N ILE A 39 -2.24 -4.42 -3.75
CA ILE A 39 -3.33 -4.96 -2.92
C ILE A 39 -4.30 -3.83 -2.57
N ASP A 40 -5.52 -3.94 -3.07
CA ASP A 40 -6.61 -3.01 -2.73
C ASP A 40 -7.46 -3.59 -1.58
N ILE A 41 -7.60 -2.83 -0.50
CA ILE A 41 -8.40 -3.22 0.67
C ILE A 41 -9.61 -2.29 0.78
N GLU A 42 -10.79 -2.85 0.59
CA GLU A 42 -12.05 -2.12 0.77
C GLU A 42 -12.39 -1.98 2.25
N GLY A 43 -12.48 -0.74 2.72
CA GLY A 43 -12.94 -0.45 4.08
C GLY A 43 -14.41 -0.84 4.27
N ILE A 44 -14.78 -1.34 5.46
CA ILE A 44 -16.18 -1.68 5.79
C ILE A 44 -16.91 -0.56 6.57
N GLY A 45 -16.25 0.58 6.73
CA GLY A 45 -16.76 1.75 7.46
C GLY A 45 -15.66 2.46 8.25
N LEU A 46 -15.95 3.69 8.69
CA LEU A 46 -15.04 4.43 9.55
C LEU A 46 -14.74 3.70 10.86
N PHE A 47 -13.48 3.73 11.26
CA PHE A 47 -12.95 3.13 12.49
C PHE A 47 -13.20 1.62 12.62
N LYS A 48 -13.57 0.94 11.53
CA LYS A 48 -13.70 -0.52 11.46
C LYS A 48 -12.52 -1.08 10.68
N GLU A 49 -11.98 -2.19 11.16
CA GLU A 49 -10.87 -2.86 10.51
C GLU A 49 -11.42 -3.82 9.44
N SER A 50 -10.94 -3.67 8.21
CA SER A 50 -11.07 -4.64 7.11
C SER A 50 -9.74 -5.36 6.95
N VAL A 51 -9.77 -6.66 6.64
CA VAL A 51 -8.56 -7.49 6.57
C VAL A 51 -8.54 -8.24 5.24
N VAL A 52 -7.35 -8.35 4.64
CA VAL A 52 -7.07 -9.21 3.49
C VAL A 52 -6.00 -10.22 3.87
N ASP A 53 -6.18 -11.44 3.39
CA ASP A 53 -5.29 -12.56 3.63
C ASP A 53 -4.26 -12.67 2.50
N LEU A 54 -2.98 -12.53 2.85
CA LEU A 54 -1.85 -12.74 1.95
C LEU A 54 -1.17 -14.06 2.31
N ARG A 55 -1.13 -15.00 1.38
CA ARG A 55 -0.58 -16.34 1.62
C ARG A 55 0.83 -16.45 1.06
N LEU A 56 1.80 -16.79 1.91
CA LEU A 56 3.22 -16.83 1.57
C LEU A 56 3.86 -18.17 1.95
N THR A 57 4.77 -18.63 1.10
CA THR A 57 5.62 -19.79 1.32
C THR A 57 7.08 -19.39 1.16
N SER A 58 7.99 -20.17 1.73
CA SER A 58 9.40 -20.05 1.40
C SER A 58 9.61 -20.47 -0.05
N GLN A 59 10.69 -20.00 -0.67
CA GLN A 59 11.02 -20.31 -2.06
C GLN A 59 11.87 -21.58 -2.16
N THR A 60 12.14 -22.22 -1.02
CA THR A 60 12.98 -23.40 -0.88
C THR A 60 12.20 -24.55 -0.25
N ARG A 61 12.81 -25.73 -0.18
CA ARG A 61 12.22 -26.88 0.53
C ARG A 61 12.35 -26.77 2.06
N ASN A 62 12.97 -25.69 2.55
CA ASN A 62 13.22 -25.49 3.96
C ASN A 62 12.33 -24.35 4.49
N PRO A 63 11.90 -24.42 5.76
CA PRO A 63 11.29 -23.27 6.41
C PRO A 63 12.26 -22.09 6.48
N GLU A 64 11.76 -20.87 6.31
CA GLU A 64 12.56 -19.65 6.35
C GLU A 64 11.92 -18.61 7.29
N PRO A 65 12.70 -17.95 8.17
CA PRO A 65 12.16 -16.86 8.98
C PRO A 65 11.84 -15.66 8.10
N PHE A 66 10.77 -14.95 8.43
CA PHE A 66 10.39 -13.71 7.75
C PHE A 66 10.12 -12.57 8.72
N THR A 67 10.21 -11.35 8.20
CA THR A 67 9.77 -10.12 8.87
C THR A 67 8.91 -9.31 7.90
N ALA A 68 7.74 -8.88 8.35
CA ALA A 68 6.78 -8.08 7.60
C ALA A 68 6.57 -6.74 8.29
N TYR A 69 6.74 -5.64 7.55
CA TYR A 69 6.63 -4.29 8.07
C TYR A 69 6.27 -3.29 6.96
N PHE A 70 5.71 -2.15 7.35
CA PHE A 70 5.44 -1.05 6.42
C PHE A 70 6.64 -0.12 6.31
N LEU A 71 6.94 0.30 5.09
CA LEU A 71 8.01 1.27 4.82
C LEU A 71 7.66 2.66 5.36
N PRO A 72 8.66 3.50 5.70
CA PRO A 72 8.45 4.88 6.05
C PRO A 72 7.65 5.64 4.99
N GLY A 73 6.68 6.45 5.42
CA GLY A 73 5.76 7.15 4.51
C GLY A 73 4.44 6.42 4.27
N SER A 74 4.30 5.18 4.74
CA SER A 74 3.03 4.47 4.79
C SER A 74 2.08 5.08 5.81
N ASP A 75 0.78 5.07 5.51
CA ASP A 75 -0.26 5.53 6.43
C ASP A 75 -0.39 4.61 7.67
N PRO A 76 -0.57 5.15 8.88
CA PRO A 76 -0.67 4.37 10.13
C PRO A 76 -2.00 3.61 10.28
N GLU A 77 -2.96 3.84 9.38
CA GLU A 77 -4.24 3.13 9.32
C GLU A 77 -4.10 1.69 8.82
N PHE A 78 -2.91 1.29 8.37
CA PHE A 78 -2.61 -0.09 7.98
C PHE A 78 -1.91 -0.86 9.10
N SER A 79 -2.24 -2.15 9.19
CA SER A 79 -1.66 -3.08 10.15
C SER A 79 -1.29 -4.39 9.44
N VAL A 80 -0.28 -5.11 9.93
CA VAL A 80 0.09 -6.43 9.40
C VAL A 80 0.36 -7.40 10.55
N LYS A 81 -0.18 -8.61 10.44
CA LYS A 81 -0.03 -9.67 11.44
C LYS A 81 0.13 -11.05 10.78
N PRO A 82 1.09 -11.88 11.21
CA PRO A 82 2.16 -11.57 12.15
C PRO A 82 3.27 -10.73 11.48
N GLN A 83 3.98 -9.91 12.27
CA GLN A 83 5.13 -9.14 11.79
C GLN A 83 6.41 -9.97 11.70
N VAL A 84 6.52 -11.04 12.48
CA VAL A 84 7.65 -11.96 12.45
C VAL A 84 7.08 -13.38 12.56
N GLY A 85 7.67 -14.30 11.81
CA GLY A 85 7.28 -15.70 11.84
C GLY A 85 8.17 -16.54 10.96
N GLU A 86 7.70 -17.73 10.62
CA GLU A 86 8.35 -18.63 9.67
C GLU A 86 7.42 -18.90 8.49
N LEU A 87 7.99 -18.93 7.29
CA LEU A 87 7.34 -19.38 6.07
C LEU A 87 7.67 -20.86 5.89
N PRO A 88 6.67 -21.73 5.77
CA PRO A 88 6.90 -23.13 5.49
C PRO A 88 7.36 -23.32 4.04
N PRO A 89 7.90 -24.49 3.70
CA PRO A 89 8.35 -24.83 2.35
C PRO A 89 7.33 -24.58 1.24
N PHE A 90 7.78 -24.35 0.00
CA PHE A 90 6.92 -24.03 -1.16
C PHE A 90 5.87 -25.10 -1.50
N ASP A 91 6.05 -26.34 -1.05
CA ASP A 91 5.15 -27.47 -1.30
C ASP A 91 4.02 -27.61 -0.26
N THR A 92 3.91 -26.62 0.63
CA THR A 92 2.90 -26.59 1.69
C THR A 92 1.81 -25.56 1.43
N GLU A 93 0.81 -25.57 2.30
CA GLU A 93 -0.25 -24.57 2.37
C GLU A 93 0.27 -23.13 2.57
N GLY A 94 1.45 -22.89 3.14
CA GLY A 94 1.95 -21.53 3.38
C GLY A 94 1.39 -20.85 4.65
N THR A 95 2.04 -19.78 5.05
CA THR A 95 1.66 -18.92 6.18
C THR A 95 0.74 -17.80 5.68
N VAL A 96 -0.36 -17.56 6.41
CA VAL A 96 -1.29 -16.45 6.11
C VAL A 96 -0.88 -15.22 6.90
N LEU A 97 -0.66 -14.11 6.19
CA LEU A 97 -0.44 -12.80 6.74
C LEU A 97 -1.71 -11.97 6.56
N LEU A 98 -2.20 -11.43 7.66
CA LEU A 98 -3.38 -10.57 7.72
C LEU A 98 -2.92 -9.13 7.55
N VAL A 99 -3.32 -8.50 6.44
CA VAL A 99 -3.12 -7.07 6.21
C VAL A 99 -4.41 -6.34 6.56
N GLY A 100 -4.38 -5.59 7.65
CA GLY A 100 -5.52 -4.82 8.16
C GLY A 100 -5.51 -3.37 7.65
N PHE A 101 -6.70 -2.83 7.45
CA PHE A 101 -6.94 -1.43 7.10
C PHE A 101 -8.07 -0.87 7.96
N LYS A 102 -7.83 0.25 8.64
CA LYS A 102 -8.79 0.91 9.53
C LYS A 102 -8.90 2.41 9.21
N PRO A 103 -9.77 2.82 8.28
CA PRO A 103 -9.89 4.22 7.88
C PRO A 103 -10.40 5.10 9.03
N GLN A 104 -9.78 6.27 9.21
CA GLN A 104 -10.17 7.26 10.22
C GLN A 104 -10.95 8.44 9.65
N MET A 105 -10.85 8.67 8.33
CA MET A 105 -11.52 9.77 7.65
C MET A 105 -12.13 9.30 6.33
N TYR A 106 -13.28 9.87 5.99
CA TYR A 106 -13.84 9.70 4.65
C TYR A 106 -13.04 10.51 3.63
N SER A 107 -13.04 10.03 2.39
CA SER A 107 -12.48 10.75 1.23
C SER A 107 -10.98 11.07 1.28
N ARG A 108 -10.24 10.53 2.25
CA ARG A 108 -8.77 10.47 2.24
C ARG A 108 -8.33 9.28 1.39
N LYS A 109 -7.30 9.48 0.56
CA LYS A 109 -6.61 8.38 -0.13
C LYS A 109 -5.61 7.76 0.82
N TYR A 110 -5.74 6.46 1.06
CA TYR A 110 -4.87 5.72 1.96
C TYR A 110 -3.89 4.88 1.16
N LYS A 111 -2.59 4.97 1.50
CA LYS A 111 -1.52 4.23 0.85
C LYS A 111 -0.50 3.72 1.85
N ALA A 112 0.03 2.54 1.59
CA ALA A 112 1.15 1.98 2.32
C ALA A 112 1.97 1.07 1.41
N THR A 113 3.24 0.88 1.72
CA THR A 113 4.08 -0.11 1.05
C THR A 113 4.52 -1.14 2.08
N LEU A 114 4.07 -2.38 1.91
CA LEU A 114 4.39 -3.51 2.77
C LEU A 114 5.63 -4.22 2.24
N ALA A 115 6.66 -4.26 3.07
CA ALA A 115 7.86 -5.04 2.83
C ALA A 115 7.80 -6.35 3.61
N ILE A 116 8.05 -7.46 2.91
CA ILE A 116 8.18 -8.79 3.51
C ILE A 116 9.56 -9.33 3.16
N GLN A 117 10.37 -9.58 4.18
CA GLN A 117 11.77 -9.91 4.00
C GLN A 117 12.10 -11.26 4.65
N THR A 118 12.85 -12.07 3.92
CA THR A 118 13.54 -13.27 4.44
C THR A 118 15.06 -13.07 4.35
N PRO A 119 15.90 -14.05 4.76
CA PRO A 119 17.34 -13.97 4.56
C PRO A 119 17.74 -13.72 3.10
N ASP A 120 17.01 -14.30 2.15
CA ASP A 120 17.39 -14.31 0.73
C ASP A 120 16.39 -13.57 -0.19
N MET A 121 15.17 -13.32 0.27
CA MET A 121 14.11 -12.65 -0.49
C MET A 121 13.66 -11.33 0.15
N TYR A 122 13.17 -10.44 -0.70
CA TYR A 122 12.55 -9.17 -0.33
C TYR A 122 11.39 -8.91 -1.28
N TRP A 123 10.17 -8.92 -0.75
CA TRP A 123 8.95 -8.61 -1.49
C TRP A 123 8.41 -7.24 -1.09
N LEU A 124 7.89 -6.51 -2.07
CA LEU A 124 7.25 -5.22 -1.90
C LEU A 124 5.84 -5.25 -2.46
N TYR A 125 4.86 -4.90 -1.63
CA TYR A 125 3.46 -4.78 -2.03
C TYR A 125 2.98 -3.36 -1.80
N ASP A 126 2.39 -2.74 -2.84
CA ASP A 126 1.70 -1.48 -2.68
C ASP A 126 0.26 -1.74 -2.22
N ILE A 127 -0.13 -1.17 -1.09
CA ILE A 127 -1.44 -1.36 -0.48
C ILE A 127 -2.23 -0.06 -0.58
N ASN A 128 -3.42 -0.14 -1.18
CA ASN A 128 -4.36 0.98 -1.23
C ASN A 128 -5.57 0.70 -0.34
N GLY A 129 -5.95 1.71 0.45
CA GLY A 129 -7.18 1.67 1.23
C GLY A 129 -8.31 2.35 0.45
N LEU A 130 -9.33 1.57 0.08
CA LEU A 130 -10.49 2.05 -0.66
C LEU A 130 -11.65 2.37 0.29
N PRO A 131 -12.50 3.37 -0.05
CA PRO A 131 -13.70 3.66 0.71
C PRO A 131 -14.69 2.47 0.65
N PRO A 132 -15.61 2.36 1.63
CA PRO A 132 -16.64 1.35 1.59
C PRO A 132 -17.51 1.47 0.34
N VAL A 133 -17.76 0.34 -0.30
CA VAL A 133 -18.70 0.25 -1.41
C VAL A 133 -20.07 0.66 -0.91
N THR A 134 -20.52 1.83 -1.37
CA THR A 134 -21.82 2.39 -0.98
C THR A 134 -22.81 2.08 -2.08
N MET A 135 -23.76 1.18 -1.82
CA MET A 135 -24.89 1.00 -2.72
C MET A 135 -25.90 2.13 -2.50
N PRO A 136 -26.24 2.92 -3.55
CA PRO A 136 -27.24 3.95 -3.41
C PRO A 136 -28.59 3.32 -3.02
N PRO A 137 -29.33 3.94 -2.08
CA PRO A 137 -30.63 3.43 -1.69
C PRO A 137 -31.59 3.43 -2.88
N MET A 138 -31.99 2.24 -3.33
CA MET A 138 -32.95 2.08 -4.41
C MET A 138 -34.37 2.11 -3.85
N ASN A 139 -35.27 2.88 -4.47
CA ASN A 139 -36.70 2.97 -4.11
C ASN A 139 -37.03 3.52 -2.70
N VAL A 140 -36.14 4.30 -2.09
CA VAL A 140 -36.44 4.96 -0.81
C VAL A 140 -37.26 6.22 -1.06
N LYS A 141 -38.50 6.24 -0.55
CA LYS A 141 -39.34 7.45 -0.55
C LYS A 141 -38.67 8.50 0.32
N ALA A 142 -38.39 9.69 -0.24
CA ALA A 142 -37.83 10.80 0.51
C ALA A 142 -38.72 11.12 1.73
N LYS A 143 -38.10 11.18 2.92
CA LYS A 143 -38.79 11.51 4.18
C LYS A 143 -39.35 12.94 4.16
N ILE A 144 -38.78 13.81 3.33
CA ILE A 144 -39.20 15.19 3.14
C ILE A 144 -39.86 15.31 1.77
N LYS A 145 -41.17 15.58 1.75
CA LYS A 145 -41.85 16.06 0.56
C LYS A 145 -41.69 17.57 0.49
N THR A 146 -40.71 18.05 -0.29
CA THR A 146 -40.59 19.47 -0.64
C THR A 146 -41.60 19.83 -1.73
N THR A 147 -42.87 19.50 -1.52
CA THR A 147 -43.99 19.93 -2.37
C THR A 147 -44.83 20.92 -1.60
N ASP A 148 -44.16 21.89 -0.95
CA ASP A 148 -44.89 22.99 -0.33
C ASP A 148 -45.25 23.99 -1.43
N LYS A 149 -46.48 23.90 -1.92
CA LYS A 149 -47.07 24.87 -2.88
C LYS A 149 -47.18 26.29 -2.28
N ARG A 150 -46.77 26.50 -1.02
CA ARG A 150 -46.84 27.80 -0.32
C ARG A 150 -45.59 28.67 -0.46
N LEU A 151 -44.49 28.17 -1.04
CA LEU A 151 -43.39 29.05 -1.43
C LEU A 151 -43.73 29.72 -2.77
N GLN A 152 -44.73 30.61 -2.75
CA GLN A 152 -44.92 31.53 -3.85
C GLN A 152 -43.60 32.28 -4.06
N SER A 153 -43.15 32.30 -5.32
CA SER A 153 -41.99 33.08 -5.74
C SER A 153 -42.09 34.47 -5.13
N LYS A 154 -41.17 34.82 -4.21
CA LYS A 154 -41.05 36.22 -3.81
C LYS A 154 -40.77 36.99 -5.10
N PRO A 155 -41.58 38.00 -5.48
CA PRO A 155 -41.31 38.76 -6.68
C PRO A 155 -39.91 39.37 -6.53
N VAL A 156 -39.05 39.07 -7.49
CA VAL A 156 -37.71 39.65 -7.55
C VAL A 156 -37.90 41.16 -7.66
N ARG A 157 -37.65 41.89 -6.58
CA ARG A 157 -37.62 43.36 -6.59
C ARG A 157 -36.42 43.78 -7.42
N ARG A 158 -36.62 44.00 -8.72
CA ARG A 158 -35.62 44.62 -9.59
C ARG A 158 -35.36 46.03 -9.05
N ARG A 159 -34.17 46.25 -8.49
CA ARG A 159 -33.66 47.60 -8.19
C ARG A 159 -32.85 48.03 -9.40
N ASN A 160 -33.22 49.15 -10.00
CA ASN A 160 -32.41 49.78 -11.04
C ASN A 160 -31.22 50.43 -10.33
N PHE A 161 -30.01 49.94 -10.59
CA PHE A 161 -28.79 50.61 -10.16
C PHE A 161 -28.39 51.59 -11.26
N ILE A 162 -28.26 52.87 -10.91
CA ILE A 162 -27.62 53.86 -11.77
C ILE A 162 -26.12 53.72 -11.50
N CYS A 163 -25.33 53.36 -12.51
CA CYS A 163 -23.88 53.51 -12.43
C CYS A 163 -23.55 54.98 -12.74
N GLU A 164 -23.06 55.70 -11.75
CA GLU A 164 -22.41 56.99 -11.96
C GLU A 164 -21.08 56.77 -12.69
N ASN A 165 -20.78 57.65 -13.63
CA ASN A 165 -19.66 57.57 -14.58
C ASN A 165 -18.56 58.57 -14.21
#